data_AF-A0A9W3PF75-F1
#
_entry.id   AF-A0A9W3PF75-F1
#
_cell.length_a   1.000
_cell.length_b   1.000
_cell.length_c   1.000
_cell.angle_alpha   90.00
_cell.angle_beta   90.00
_cell.angle_gamma   90.00
#
_symmetry.space_group_name_H-M   'P 1'
#
loop_
_entity.id
_entity.type
_entity.pdbx_description
1 polymer ?
#
loop_
_entity_poly.entity_id
_entity_poly.type
_entity_poly.pdbx_seq_one_letter_code
_entity_poly.pdbx_strand_id
1 'polypeptide(L)' 'MSGKYLSDEIAEKHYEEARECVIVMQAASVSMLQRRFRIGYTSAAKIINRLEENGVIGPYEGSKPREVLIKQ' A
#
# COMPACT_ATOMS: atom_id res chain seq x y z
N MET A 1 -4.53 24.24 -2.08
CA MET A 1 -4.51 23.03 -1.22
C MET A 1 -3.11 22.44 -1.28
N SER A 2 -2.46 22.14 -0.16
CA SER A 2 -1.07 21.64 -0.19
C SER A 2 -1.02 20.22 -0.76
N GLY A 3 0.05 19.86 -1.48
CA GLY A 3 0.21 18.53 -2.08
C GLY A 3 0.18 17.36 -1.08
N LYS A 4 0.38 17.65 0.23
CA LYS A 4 0.26 16.67 1.31
C LYS A 4 -1.17 16.11 1.40
N TYR A 5 -2.17 16.98 1.45
CA TYR A 5 -3.58 16.58 1.60
C TYR A 5 -4.10 15.76 0.42
N LEU A 6 -3.70 16.11 -0.79
CA LEU A 6 -4.09 15.36 -1.99
C LEU A 6 -3.59 13.91 -1.94
N SER A 7 -2.35 13.69 -1.49
CA SER A 7 -1.82 12.32 -1.38
C SER A 7 -2.45 11.51 -0.24
N ASP A 8 -2.91 12.16 0.84
CA ASP A 8 -3.70 11.51 1.89
C ASP A 8 -5.07 11.06 1.35
N GLU A 9 -5.77 11.94 0.63
CA GLU A 9 -7.08 11.64 0.03
C GLU A 9 -6.99 10.51 -1.00
N ILE A 10 -5.97 10.52 -1.86
CA ILE A 10 -5.72 9.43 -2.82
C ILE A 10 -5.41 8.11 -2.09
N ALA A 11 -4.61 8.15 -1.02
CA ALA A 11 -4.28 6.95 -0.25
C ALA A 11 -5.51 6.36 0.43
N GLU A 12 -6.36 7.21 1.03
CA GLU A 12 -7.62 6.80 1.64
C GLU A 12 -8.56 6.15 0.63
N LYS A 13 -8.77 6.82 -0.52
CA LYS A 13 -9.65 6.35 -1.59
C LYS A 13 -9.31 4.93 -2.07
N HIS A 14 -8.03 4.57 -2.13
CA HIS A 14 -7.58 3.29 -2.66
C HIS A 14 -7.21 2.26 -1.57
N TYR A 15 -7.35 2.59 -0.29
CA TYR A 15 -6.83 1.76 0.80
C TYR A 15 -7.46 0.35 0.82
N GLU A 16 -8.79 0.24 0.82
CA GLU A 16 -9.47 -1.06 0.91
C GLU A 16 -9.21 -1.93 -0.33
N GLU A 17 -9.27 -1.35 -1.53
CA GLU A 17 -8.95 -2.10 -2.75
C GLU A 17 -7.49 -2.57 -2.76
N ALA A 18 -6.56 -1.75 -2.26
CA ALA A 18 -5.16 -2.13 -2.13
C ALA A 18 -4.95 -3.23 -1.10
N ARG A 19 -5.67 -3.17 0.04
CA ARG A 19 -5.67 -4.21 1.07
C ARG A 19 -6.12 -5.57 0.51
N GLU A 20 -7.24 -5.61 -0.20
CA GLU A 20 -7.70 -6.83 -0.87
C GLU A 20 -6.69 -7.31 -1.92
N CYS A 21 -6.14 -6.38 -2.72
CA CYS A 21 -5.16 -6.70 -3.75
C CYS A 21 -3.90 -7.36 -3.16
N VAL A 22 -3.35 -6.84 -2.06
CA VAL A 22 -2.16 -7.44 -1.43
C VAL A 22 -2.46 -8.81 -0.84
N ILE A 23 -3.64 -9.00 -0.25
CA ILE A 23 -4.07 -10.29 0.32
C ILE A 23 -4.20 -11.33 -0.79
N VAL A 24 -4.84 -11.00 -1.91
CA VAL A 24 -4.98 -11.94 -3.04
C VAL A 24 -3.64 -12.24 -3.70
N MET A 25 -2.80 -11.22 -3.90
CA MET A 25 -1.51 -11.40 -4.58
C MET A 25 -0.42 -11.98 -3.69
N GLN A 26 -0.62 -11.99 -2.37
CA GLN A 26 0.37 -12.39 -1.36
C GLN A 26 1.73 -11.67 -1.53
N ALA A 27 1.68 -10.42 -2.01
CA ALA A 27 2.85 -9.59 -2.19
C ALA A 27 2.47 -8.11 -2.03
N ALA A 28 3.32 -7.34 -1.34
CA ALA A 28 3.12 -5.91 -1.15
C ALA A 28 4.39 -5.10 -1.47
N SER A 29 4.27 -4.16 -2.40
CA SER A 29 5.34 -3.20 -2.71
C SER A 29 4.77 -1.89 -3.25
N VAL A 30 5.49 -0.79 -3.04
CA VAL A 30 5.08 0.55 -3.50
C VAL A 30 4.91 0.57 -5.02
N SER A 31 5.86 0.03 -5.79
CA SER A 31 5.83 0.03 -7.26
C SER A 31 4.70 -0.83 -7.84
N MET A 32 4.25 -1.86 -7.12
CA MET A 32 3.06 -2.63 -7.50
C MET A 32 1.80 -1.77 -7.36
N LEU A 33 1.61 -1.11 -6.23
CA LEU A 33 0.45 -0.25 -5.99
C LEU A 33 0.42 0.95 -6.95
N GLN A 34 1.57 1.56 -7.24
CA GLN A 34 1.67 2.63 -8.26
C GLN A 34 1.12 2.18 -9.62
N ARG A 35 1.49 0.99 -10.09
CA ARG A 35 1.05 0.47 -11.39
C ARG A 35 -0.42 0.04 -11.37
N ARG A 36 -0.87 -0.61 -10.29
CA ARG A 36 -2.23 -1.14 -10.16
C ARG A 36 -3.27 -0.03 -10.07
N PHE A 37 -3.01 0.99 -9.26
CA PHE A 37 -3.95 2.07 -8.95
C PHE A 37 -3.66 3.37 -9.72
N ARG A 38 -2.57 3.41 -10.51
CA ARG A 38 -2.12 4.60 -11.26
C ARG A 38 -1.92 5.83 -10.37
N ILE A 39 -1.30 5.61 -9.21
CA ILE A 39 -1.03 6.65 -8.21
C ILE A 39 0.46 6.96 -8.10
N GLY A 40 0.78 8.14 -7.58
CA GLY A 40 2.16 8.55 -7.32
C GLY A 40 2.81 7.79 -6.16
N TYR A 41 4.15 7.88 -6.08
CA TYR A 41 4.95 7.22 -5.04
C TYR A 41 4.47 7.56 -3.62
N THR A 42 4.24 8.84 -3.31
CA THR A 42 3.83 9.27 -1.97
C THR A 42 2.51 8.64 -1.52
N SER A 43 1.50 8.58 -2.40
CA SER A 43 0.22 7.95 -2.07
C SER A 43 0.36 6.43 -1.90
N ALA A 44 1.12 5.77 -2.79
CA ALA A 44 1.38 4.33 -2.67
C ALA A 44 2.18 3.98 -1.40
N ALA A 45 3.18 4.78 -1.03
CA ALA A 45 3.94 4.61 0.20
C ALA A 45 3.06 4.78 1.45
N LYS A 46 2.13 5.76 1.45
CA LYS A 46 1.15 5.92 2.53
C LYS A 46 0.24 4.70 2.68
N ILE A 47 -0.21 4.10 1.57
CA ILE A 47 -0.99 2.86 1.62
C ILE A 47 -0.14 1.72 2.21
N ILE A 48 1.10 1.54 1.77
CA ILE A 48 2.01 0.53 2.34
C ILE A 48 2.20 0.70 3.85
N ASN A 49 2.45 1.93 4.31
CA ASN A 49 2.61 2.20 5.74
C ASN A 49 1.34 1.88 6.53
N ARG A 50 0.16 2.26 6.02
CA ARG A 50 -1.12 1.92 6.67
C ARG A 50 -1.41 0.42 6.69
N LEU A 51 -1.02 -0.31 5.64
CA LEU A 51 -1.14 -1.77 5.63
C LEU A 51 -0.25 -2.41 6.69
N GLU A 52 0.96 -1.89 6.91
CA GLU A 52 1.86 -2.32 7.97
C GLU A 52 1.31 -1.97 9.36
N GLU A 53 0.87 -0.72 9.56
CA GLU A 53 0.25 -0.24 10.82
C GLU A 53 -0.97 -1.07 11.21
N ASN A 54 -1.78 -1.50 10.24
CA ASN A 54 -2.96 -2.33 10.46
C ASN A 54 -2.67 -3.84 10.50
N GLY A 55 -1.39 -4.25 10.48
CA GLY A 55 -0.99 -5.65 10.57
C GLY A 55 -1.37 -6.51 9.36
N VAL A 56 -1.62 -5.90 8.20
CA VAL A 56 -1.91 -6.62 6.95
C VAL A 56 -0.62 -7.16 6.33
N ILE A 57 0.47 -6.41 6.45
CA ILE A 57 1.79 -6.76 5.91
C ILE A 57 2.87 -6.59 6.98
N GLY A 58 3.96 -7.34 6.82
CA GLY A 58 5.12 -7.30 7.68
C GLY A 58 6.02 -6.07 7.48
N PRO A 59 7.08 -5.97 8.30
CA PRO A 59 8.01 -4.85 8.25
C PRO A 59 8.78 -4.78 6.93
N TYR A 60 9.42 -3.64 6.68
CA TYR A 60 10.28 -3.47 5.52
C TYR A 60 11.56 -4.29 5.65
N GLU A 61 11.77 -5.25 4.74
CA GLU A 61 12.95 -6.14 4.72
C GLU A 61 13.92 -5.81 3.57
N GLY A 62 14.09 -4.53 3.24
CA GLY A 62 15.00 -4.10 2.18
C GLY A 62 14.43 -4.32 0.78
N SER A 63 15.12 -5.08 -0.07
CA SER A 63 14.77 -5.23 -1.49
C SER A 63 13.63 -6.20 -1.76
N LYS A 64 13.19 -6.98 -0.76
CA LYS A 64 12.12 -7.96 -0.92
C LYS A 64 10.73 -7.30 -0.79
N PRO A 65 9.72 -7.81 -1.51
CA PRO A 65 8.32 -7.48 -1.21
C PRO A 65 8.01 -7.77 0.26
N ARG A 66 7.21 -6.90 0.89
CA ARG A 66 6.78 -7.11 2.29
C ARG A 66 5.92 -8.37 2.36
N GLU A 67 6.17 -9.19 3.38
CA GLU A 67 5.37 -10.37 3.68
C GLU A 67 3.92 -9.97 3.95
N VAL A 68 2.96 -10.74 3.44
CA VAL A 68 1.53 -10.52 3.73
C VAL A 68 1.14 -11.43 4.88
N LEU A 69 0.65 -10.83 5.98
CA LEU A 69 0.38 -11.54 7.24
C LEU A 69 -1.04 -12.14 7.26
N ILE A 70 -1.92 -11.67 6.38
CA ILE A 70 -3.29 -12.14 6.26
C ILE A 70 -3.40 -13.13 5.10
N LYS A 71 -4.02 -14.27 5.37
CA LYS A 71 -4.34 -15.30 4.39
C LYS A 71 -5.84 -15.26 4.07
N GLN A 72 -6.20 -15.60 2.84
CA GLN A 72 -7.61 -15.82 2.45
C GLN A 72 -8.20 -17.02 3.20
#